data_AF-A0AA39I9W5-F1
#
_entry.id   AF-A0AA39I9W5-F1
#
_cell.length_a   1.000
_cell.length_b   1.000
_cell.length_c   1.000
_cell.angle_alpha   90.00
_cell.angle_beta   90.00
_cell.angle_gamma   90.00
#
_symmetry.space_group_name_H-M   'P 1'
#
loop_
_entity.id
_entity.type
_entity.pdbx_description
1 polymer ?
#
loop_
_entity_poly.entity_id
_entity_poly.type
_entity_poly.pdbx_seq_one_letter_code
_entity_poly.pdbx_strand_id
1 'polypeptide(L)'
;MKFFIPFASFFVALTVAQSCPDGSGRLHPEGESFLSDDCTSVNVCFNGQIYSQDYKCVPNSSCGIEDGFRACVCNAGFKKAGDVNSECVAA
;
A
#
# COMPACT_ATOMS: atom_id res chain seq x y z
N MET A 1 26.98 27.12 -37.64
CA MET A 1 26.05 25.99 -37.84
C MET A 1 26.50 24.83 -36.96
N LYS A 2 25.55 24.26 -36.21
CA LYS A 2 25.60 22.97 -35.48
C LYS A 2 26.51 22.88 -34.23
N PHE A 3 25.99 23.36 -33.10
CA PHE A 3 26.47 22.96 -31.78
C PHE A 3 26.01 21.52 -31.50
N PHE A 4 26.98 20.60 -31.46
CA PHE A 4 26.84 19.29 -30.82
C PHE A 4 26.74 19.51 -29.31
N ILE A 5 25.62 19.13 -28.70
CA ILE A 5 25.46 19.07 -27.24
C ILE A 5 25.44 17.58 -26.85
N PRO A 6 26.55 17.01 -26.35
CA PRO A 6 26.52 15.70 -25.72
C PRO A 6 26.23 15.88 -24.24
N PHE A 7 24.97 16.11 -23.87
CA PHE A 7 24.57 16.16 -22.46
C PHE A 7 23.47 15.14 -22.20
N ALA A 8 23.87 14.09 -21.47
CA ALA A 8 23.01 13.40 -20.55
C ALA A 8 22.27 14.44 -19.69
N SER A 9 20.98 14.67 -19.95
CA SER A 9 20.05 15.43 -19.11
C SER A 9 18.66 15.36 -19.73
N PHE A 10 18.13 14.15 -19.87
CA PHE A 10 16.68 13.99 -19.73
C PHE A 10 16.45 13.64 -18.26
N PHE A 11 16.72 14.60 -17.38
CA PHE A 11 16.08 14.63 -16.07
C PHE A 11 14.59 14.80 -16.37
N VAL A 12 13.91 13.68 -16.55
CA VAL A 12 12.47 13.63 -16.38
C VAL A 12 12.26 13.95 -14.90
N ALA A 13 12.19 15.25 -14.56
CA ALA A 13 11.54 15.70 -13.36
C ALA A 13 10.04 15.47 -13.55
N LEU A 14 9.66 14.19 -13.65
CA LEU A 14 8.30 13.77 -13.41
C LEU A 14 8.09 14.12 -11.94
N THR A 15 7.07 14.90 -11.68
CA THR A 15 6.49 15.06 -10.35
C THR A 15 6.08 13.67 -9.87
N VAL A 16 7.05 12.90 -9.34
CA VAL A 16 6.82 11.63 -8.69
C VAL A 16 6.05 12.00 -7.43
N ALA A 17 4.72 11.87 -7.48
CA ALA A 17 3.97 11.55 -6.28
C ALA A 17 4.80 10.47 -5.58
N GLN A 18 5.30 10.77 -4.38
CA GLN A 18 6.43 10.07 -3.77
C GLN A 18 6.02 8.63 -3.44
N SER A 19 5.97 7.78 -4.45
CA SER A 19 5.45 6.43 -4.36
C SER A 19 6.55 5.52 -3.86
N CYS A 20 6.24 4.70 -2.87
CA CYS A 20 7.20 3.81 -2.26
C CYS A 20 7.15 2.43 -2.94
N PRO A 21 8.27 1.93 -3.48
CA PRO A 21 8.35 0.55 -3.91
C PRO A 21 8.34 -0.38 -2.69
N ASP A 22 7.44 -1.37 -2.67
CA ASP A 22 7.51 -2.46 -1.70
C ASP A 22 8.53 -3.53 -2.11
N GLY A 23 8.80 -4.48 -1.21
CA GLY A 23 9.70 -5.62 -1.49
C GLY A 23 9.22 -6.54 -2.63
N SER A 24 7.97 -6.40 -3.06
CA SER A 24 7.34 -7.13 -4.16
C SER A 24 7.37 -6.34 -5.48
N GLY A 25 7.98 -5.16 -5.50
CA GLY A 25 8.10 -4.29 -6.68
C GLY A 25 6.83 -3.50 -7.02
N ARG A 26 5.83 -3.47 -6.14
CA ARG A 26 4.63 -2.64 -6.30
C ARG A 26 4.91 -1.24 -5.78
N LEU A 27 4.36 -0.24 -6.46
CA LEU A 27 4.46 1.15 -6.05
C LEU A 27 3.21 1.53 -5.26
N HIS A 28 3.41 1.98 -4.02
CA HIS A 28 2.36 2.48 -3.15
C HIS A 28 2.36 4.01 -3.16
N PRO A 29 1.21 4.67 -3.40
CA PRO A 29 1.15 6.11 -3.40
C PRO A 29 1.34 6.68 -1.99
N GLU A 30 1.78 7.94 -1.92
CA GLU A 30 1.96 8.63 -0.66
C GLU A 30 0.63 8.81 0.09
N GLY A 31 0.65 8.57 1.40
CA GLY A 31 -0.50 8.72 2.29
C GLY A 31 -1.44 7.52 2.34
N GLU A 32 -1.25 6.51 1.49
CA GLU A 32 -2.04 5.28 1.53
C GLU A 32 -1.40 4.23 2.44
N SER A 33 -2.23 3.61 3.28
CA SER A 33 -1.83 2.50 4.13
C SER A 33 -2.08 1.16 3.46
N PHE A 34 -1.09 0.27 3.46
CA PHE A 34 -1.17 -1.07 2.89
C PHE A 34 -0.65 -2.12 3.87
N LEU A 35 -1.19 -3.34 3.82
CA LEU A 35 -0.72 -4.43 4.69
C LEU A 35 0.51 -5.11 4.08
N SER A 36 1.36 -5.65 4.96
CA SER A 36 2.43 -6.58 4.58
C SER A 36 1.86 -7.86 3.97
N ASP A 37 2.70 -8.63 3.29
CA ASP A 37 2.29 -9.89 2.66
C ASP A 37 1.65 -10.89 3.64
N ASP A 38 2.05 -10.84 4.91
CA ASP A 38 1.55 -11.70 5.98
C ASP A 38 0.45 -11.04 6.85
N CYS A 39 0.01 -9.83 6.51
CA CYS A 39 -0.90 -8.99 7.31
C CYS A 39 -0.48 -8.82 8.78
N THR A 40 0.83 -8.91 9.06
CA THR A 40 1.45 -8.75 10.38
C THR A 40 1.84 -7.30 10.67
N SER A 41 1.90 -6.47 9.64
CA SER A 41 2.26 -5.07 9.75
C SER A 41 1.44 -4.24 8.76
N VAL A 42 1.08 -3.04 9.19
CA VAL A 42 0.53 -2.00 8.33
C VAL A 42 1.66 -1.06 7.96
N ASN A 43 1.75 -0.75 6.68
CA ASN A 43 2.76 0.11 6.09
C ASN A 43 2.08 1.37 5.57
N VAL A 44 2.74 2.51 5.67
CA VAL A 44 2.31 3.74 5.02
C VAL A 44 3.49 4.33 4.26
N CYS A 45 3.24 4.75 3.03
CA CYS A 45 4.22 5.49 2.26
C CYS A 45 4.13 6.97 2.63
N PHE A 46 5.23 7.55 3.09
CA PHE A 46 5.31 8.98 3.39
C PHE A 46 6.67 9.52 2.99
N ASN A 47 6.70 10.59 2.19
CA ASN A 47 7.91 11.22 1.69
C ASN A 47 8.89 10.25 0.99
N GLY A 48 8.37 9.24 0.28
CA GLY A 48 9.16 8.20 -0.40
C GLY A 48 9.80 7.16 0.53
N GLN A 49 9.42 7.16 1.81
CA GLN A 49 9.84 6.16 2.80
C GLN A 49 8.64 5.35 3.28
N ILE A 50 8.84 4.05 3.51
CA ILE A 50 7.82 3.17 4.08
C ILE A 50 7.96 3.18 5.60
N TYR A 51 6.87 3.51 6.28
CA TYR A 51 6.75 3.40 7.72
C TYR A 51 5.87 2.21 8.06
N SER A 52 6.45 1.24 8.77
CA SER A 52 5.77 0.01 9.18
C SER A 52 5.37 0.06 10.64
N GLN A 53 4.20 -0.46 10.98
CA GLN A 53 3.74 -0.65 12.34
C GLN A 53 3.15 -2.05 12.47
N ASP A 54 3.34 -2.70 13.62
CA ASP A 54 2.73 -3.99 13.90
C ASP A 54 1.21 -3.88 13.82
N TYR A 55 0.61 -4.80 13.09
CA TYR A 55 -0.83 -4.80 12.84
C TYR A 55 -1.36 -6.22 12.91
N LYS A 56 -2.55 -6.36 13.47
CA LYS A 56 -3.29 -7.61 13.46
C LYS A 56 -4.69 -7.33 12.97
N CYS A 57 -5.14 -8.14 12.03
CA CYS A 57 -6.51 -8.13 11.57
C CYS A 57 -7.49 -8.28 12.74
N VAL A 58 -8.66 -7.63 12.63
CA VAL A 58 -9.72 -7.68 13.63
C VAL A 58 -10.23 -9.12 13.85
N PRO A 59 -10.82 -9.45 15.00
CA PRO A 59 -11.46 -10.75 15.22
C PRO A 59 -12.46 -11.08 14.11
N ASN A 60 -12.57 -12.37 13.78
CA ASN A 60 -13.43 -12.87 12.70
C ASN A 60 -13.03 -12.39 11.28
N SER A 61 -11.78 -11.97 11.11
CA SER A 61 -11.19 -11.73 9.78
C SER A 61 -9.93 -12.54 9.57
N SER A 62 -9.59 -12.76 8.31
CA SER A 62 -8.39 -13.47 7.86
C SER A 62 -7.59 -12.59 6.90
N CYS A 63 -6.28 -12.79 6.87
CA CYS A 63 -5.42 -12.15 5.88
C CYS A 63 -5.76 -12.71 4.49
N GLY A 64 -6.20 -11.84 3.61
CA GLY A 64 -6.62 -12.18 2.26
C GLY A 64 -6.17 -11.12 1.26
N ILE A 65 -6.81 -11.16 0.09
CA ILE A 65 -6.61 -10.18 -0.97
C ILE A 65 -7.96 -9.57 -1.31
N GLU A 66 -8.04 -8.24 -1.26
CA GLU A 66 -9.20 -7.45 -1.67
C GLU A 66 -8.70 -6.48 -2.75
N ASP A 67 -9.33 -6.48 -3.92
CA ASP A 67 -8.93 -5.65 -5.08
C ASP A 67 -7.44 -5.76 -5.50
N GLY A 68 -6.84 -6.94 -5.26
CA GLY A 68 -5.44 -7.20 -5.57
C GLY A 68 -4.45 -6.69 -4.51
N PHE A 69 -4.91 -6.10 -3.41
CA PHE A 69 -4.08 -5.67 -2.27
C PHE A 69 -4.29 -6.58 -1.05
N ARG A 70 -3.26 -6.70 -0.21
CA ARG A 70 -3.38 -7.43 1.05
C ARG A 70 -4.35 -6.68 1.96
N ALA A 71 -5.39 -7.37 2.40
CA ALA A 71 -6.47 -6.81 3.19
C ALA A 71 -6.95 -7.82 4.21
N CYS A 72 -7.54 -7.33 5.30
CA CYS A 72 -8.25 -8.18 6.25
C CYS A 72 -9.67 -8.41 5.73
N VAL A 73 -9.97 -9.66 5.38
CA VAL A 73 -11.26 -10.06 4.82
C VAL A 73 -12.07 -10.75 5.91
N CYS A 74 -13.32 -10.36 6.10
CA CYS A 74 -14.20 -11.01 7.08
C CYS A 74 -14.44 -12.48 6.71
N ASN A 75 -14.42 -13.34 7.71
CA ASN A 75 -14.72 -14.76 7.53
C ASN A 75 -16.18 -14.98 7.10
N ALA A 76 -16.47 -16.16 6.56
CA ALA A 76 -17.83 -16.51 6.14
C ALA A 76 -18.83 -16.35 7.29
N GLY A 77 -19.96 -15.69 7.01
CA GLY A 77 -20.98 -15.36 8.01
C GLY A 77 -20.74 -14.06 8.78
N PHE A 78 -19.68 -13.31 8.47
CA PHE A 78 -19.43 -11.98 9.04
C PHE A 78 -19.37 -10.92 7.94
N LYS A 79 -19.75 -9.69 8.28
CA LYS A 79 -19.73 -8.50 7.40
C LYS A 79 -18.99 -7.36 8.10
N LYS A 80 -18.35 -6.48 7.33
CA LYS A 80 -17.74 -5.25 7.86
C LYS A 80 -18.84 -4.35 8.42
N ALA A 81 -18.70 -3.93 9.68
CA ALA A 81 -19.68 -3.07 10.37
C ALA A 81 -19.63 -1.57 9.97
N GLY A 82 -18.88 -1.18 8.93
CA GLY A 82 -18.62 0.21 8.57
C GLY A 82 -17.41 0.40 7.64
N ASP A 83 -16.58 1.43 7.92
CA ASP A 83 -15.39 1.84 7.15
C ASP A 83 -14.11 1.01 7.41
N VAL A 84 -12.96 1.47 6.90
CA VAL A 84 -11.64 0.80 6.96
C VAL A 84 -11.29 0.37 8.40
N ASN A 85 -10.89 -0.88 8.59
CA ASN A 85 -10.66 -1.57 9.89
C ASN A 85 -11.92 -1.83 10.75
N SER A 86 -13.12 -1.79 10.17
CA SER A 86 -14.33 -2.18 10.87
C SER A 86 -14.27 -3.60 11.38
N GLU A 87 -14.83 -3.79 12.58
CA GLU A 87 -15.06 -5.12 13.14
C GLU A 87 -15.93 -5.95 12.20
N CYS A 88 -15.56 -7.23 12.07
CA CYS A 88 -16.37 -8.21 11.37
C CYS A 88 -17.49 -8.67 12.30
N VAL A 89 -18.72 -8.20 12.04
CA VAL A 89 -19.92 -8.51 12.80
C VAL A 89 -20.71 -9.61 12.11
N ALA A 90 -21.39 -10.47 12.87
CA ALA A 90 -22.20 -11.55 12.30
C ALA A 90 -23.28 -10.97 11.37
N ALA A 91 -23.40 -11.58 10.19
CA ALA A 91 -24.25 -11.15 9.08
C ALA A 91 -25.73 -11.47 9.28
#